data_AF-F0FXM6-F1
#
_entry.id   AF-F0FXM6-F1
#
_cell.length_a   1.000
_cell.length_b   1.000
_cell.length_c   1.000
_cell.angle_alpha   90.00
_cell.angle_beta   90.00
_cell.angle_gamma   90.00
#
_symmetry.space_group_name_H-M   'P 1'
#
loop_
_entity.id
_entity.type
_entity.pdbx_description
1 polymer ?
#
loop_
_entity_poly.entity_id
_entity_poly.type
_entity_poly.pdbx_seq_one_letter_code
_entity_poly.pdbx_strand_id
1 'polypeptide(L)'
;APLPRVFTVIDQITKQSDALELFVAADVANFTAFARGTVLAQDGDYRYTVRHDEERIVFPNPAVKPGLRAGLLVVDTTRETLASLV
;
A
#
# COMPACT_ATOMS: atom_id res chain seq x y z
N ALA A 1 -28.25 -6.74 -2.42
CA ALA A 1 -26.83 -7.01 -2.09
C ALA A 1 -26.19 -5.71 -1.60
N PRO A 2 -25.25 -5.75 -0.65
CA PRO A 2 -24.52 -4.54 -0.26
C PRO A 2 -23.69 -4.03 -1.45
N LEU A 3 -23.52 -2.71 -1.54
CA LEU A 3 -22.61 -2.11 -2.52
C LEU A 3 -21.16 -2.50 -2.19
N PRO A 4 -20.29 -2.68 -3.19
CA PRO A 4 -18.88 -2.96 -2.96
C PRO A 4 -18.21 -1.79 -2.24
N ARG A 5 -17.17 -2.09 -1.45
CA ARG A 5 -16.27 -1.07 -0.92
C ARG A 5 -15.43 -0.51 -2.08
N VAL A 6 -15.21 0.80 -2.05
CA VAL A 6 -14.35 1.50 -3.03
C VAL A 6 -13.14 2.00 -2.28
N PHE A 7 -11.96 1.84 -2.88
CA PHE A 7 -10.70 2.26 -2.31
C PHE A 7 -9.97 3.20 -3.26
N THR A 8 -9.29 4.19 -2.68
CA THR A 8 -8.45 5.14 -3.42
C THR A 8 -7.00 4.73 -3.23
N VAL A 9 -6.27 4.55 -4.34
CA VAL A 9 -4.81 4.38 -4.30
C VAL A 9 -4.18 5.70 -3.90
N ILE A 10 -3.46 5.70 -2.79
CA ILE A 10 -2.83 6.91 -2.23
C ILE A 10 -1.32 6.91 -2.40
N ASP A 11 -0.71 5.74 -2.55
CA ASP A 11 0.72 5.62 -2.79
C ASP A 11 1.10 4.22 -3.29
N GLN A 12 2.39 4.03 -3.52
CA GLN A 12 3.02 2.79 -3.92
C GLN A 12 4.35 2.60 -3.20
N ILE A 13 4.71 1.33 -2.99
CA ILE A 13 6.07 0.96 -2.63
C ILE A 13 6.81 0.61 -3.92
N THR A 14 7.87 1.35 -4.23
CA THR A 14 8.72 1.09 -5.40
C THR A 14 10.03 0.50 -4.93
N LYS A 15 10.44 -0.63 -5.52
CA LYS A 15 11.76 -1.20 -5.29
C LYS A 15 12.82 -0.33 -5.95
N GLN A 16 13.74 0.23 -5.17
CA GLN A 16 14.83 1.07 -5.64
C GLN A 16 16.11 0.26 -5.84
N SER A 17 16.34 -0.75 -5.00
CA SER A 17 17.52 -1.62 -5.06
C SER A 17 17.18 -3.06 -4.66
N ASP A 18 18.19 -3.94 -4.70
CA ASP A 18 18.04 -5.32 -4.21
C ASP A 18 17.99 -5.42 -2.67
N ALA A 19 18.16 -4.30 -1.96
CA ALA A 19 18.07 -4.22 -0.51
C ALA A 19 16.64 -3.94 0.01
N LEU A 20 15.62 -3.93 -0.86
CA LEU A 20 14.23 -3.77 -0.42
C LEU A 20 13.82 -4.84 0.58
N GLU A 21 13.44 -4.39 1.77
CA GLU A 21 12.73 -5.17 2.77
C GLU A 21 11.27 -4.73 2.82
N LEU A 22 10.34 -5.68 2.67
CA LEU A 22 8.92 -5.47 2.95
C LEU A 22 8.60 -6.09 4.32
N PHE A 23 8.20 -5.25 5.27
CA PHE A 23 7.88 -5.66 6.65
C PHE A 23 6.42 -6.13 6.78
N VAL A 24 6.01 -7.01 5.89
CA VAL A 24 4.70 -7.68 5.92
C VAL A 24 4.91 -9.19 5.84
N ALA A 25 3.93 -9.97 6.31
CA ALA A 25 3.99 -11.42 6.15
C ALA A 25 4.03 -11.79 4.65
N ALA A 26 4.77 -12.85 4.30
CA ALA A 26 4.92 -13.28 2.90
C ALA A 26 3.59 -13.73 2.26
N ASP A 27 2.63 -14.14 3.08
CA ASP A 27 1.28 -14.58 2.71
C ASP A 27 0.19 -13.55 3.11
N VAL A 28 0.59 -12.31 3.40
CA VAL A 28 -0.34 -11.25 3.80
C VAL A 28 -1.47 -11.11 2.77
N ALA A 29 -2.71 -11.11 3.24
CA ALA A 29 -3.86 -10.98 2.37
C ALA A 29 -3.93 -9.57 1.77
N ASN A 30 -4.41 -9.47 0.52
CA ASN A 30 -4.77 -8.17 -0.05
C ASN A 30 -5.80 -7.46 0.85
N PHE A 31 -5.68 -6.14 0.93
CA PHE A 31 -6.49 -5.28 1.79
C PHE A 31 -6.25 -5.44 3.30
N THR A 32 -5.18 -6.13 3.72
CA THR A 32 -4.76 -6.12 5.14
C THR A 32 -4.46 -4.68 5.58
N ALA A 33 -5.06 -4.29 6.69
CA ALA A 33 -4.98 -2.95 7.25
C ALA A 33 -3.80 -2.80 8.21
N PHE A 34 -3.16 -1.63 8.15
CA PHE A 34 -2.06 -1.24 9.03
C PHE A 34 -2.35 0.14 9.62
N ALA A 35 -2.06 0.31 10.90
CA ALA A 35 -2.27 1.56 11.61
C ALA A 35 -1.17 2.59 11.31
N ARG A 36 -1.50 3.88 11.43
CA ARG A 36 -0.53 5.00 11.37
C ARG A 36 0.76 4.70 12.13
N GLY A 37 1.90 5.02 11.52
CA GLY A 37 3.22 4.81 12.12
C GLY A 37 3.80 3.40 11.90
N THR A 38 3.01 2.46 11.37
CA THR A 38 3.53 1.14 10.96
C THR A 38 4.48 1.32 9.78
N VAL A 39 5.63 0.66 9.84
CA VAL A 39 6.63 0.70 8.78
C VAL A 39 6.40 -0.51 7.89
N LEU A 40 6.18 -0.31 6.60
CA LEU A 40 5.85 -1.37 5.65
C LEU A 40 7.00 -1.73 4.73
N ALA A 41 7.91 -0.81 4.47
CA ALA A 41 9.05 -1.05 3.60
C ALA A 41 10.26 -0.19 3.95
N GLN A 42 11.44 -0.71 3.65
CA GLN A 42 12.71 0.02 3.68
C GLN A 42 13.59 -0.43 2.50
N ASP A 43 14.26 0.53 1.84
CA ASP A 43 15.19 0.28 0.74
C ASP A 43 16.25 1.40 0.71
N GLY A 44 17.39 1.18 1.37
CA GLY A 44 18.37 2.24 1.63
C GLY A 44 17.75 3.37 2.46
N ASP A 45 17.77 4.59 1.93
CA ASP A 45 17.19 5.79 2.57
C ASP A 45 15.66 5.88 2.39
N TYR A 46 15.08 5.08 1.49
CA TYR A 46 13.64 5.03 1.32
C TYR A 46 13.00 4.24 2.45
N ARG A 47 11.97 4.82 3.08
CA ARG A 47 11.17 4.18 4.12
C ARG A 47 9.70 4.50 3.91
N TYR A 48 8.88 3.46 3.74
CA TYR A 48 7.44 3.63 3.73
C TYR A 48 6.87 3.43 5.13
N THR A 49 6.29 4.50 5.69
CA THR A 49 5.58 4.48 6.96
C THR A 49 4.14 4.92 6.73
N VAL A 50 3.17 4.18 7.26
CA VAL A 50 1.74 4.48 7.16
C VAL A 50 1.46 5.87 7.71
N ARG A 51 0.84 6.75 6.90
CA ARG A 51 0.60 8.16 7.23
C ARG A 51 -0.85 8.45 7.61
N HIS A 52 -1.81 7.73 7.02
CA HIS A 52 -3.21 7.81 7.38
C HIS A 52 -3.48 7.00 8.64
N ASP A 53 -4.64 7.18 9.27
CA ASP A 53 -5.02 6.40 10.46
C ASP A 53 -5.03 4.90 10.17
N GLU A 54 -5.42 4.55 8.95
CA GLU A 54 -5.41 3.19 8.45
C GLU A 54 -5.13 3.18 6.93
N GLU A 55 -4.13 2.40 6.52
CA GLU A 55 -3.84 2.13 5.10
C GLU A 55 -3.83 0.62 4.86
N ARG A 56 -4.11 0.22 3.63
CA ARG A 56 -4.19 -1.20 3.25
C ARG A 56 -3.27 -1.52 2.10
N ILE A 57 -2.57 -2.66 2.19
CA ILE A 57 -1.66 -3.11 1.14
C ILE A 57 -2.39 -3.93 0.07
N VAL A 58 -2.01 -3.72 -1.19
CA VAL A 58 -2.51 -4.47 -2.35
C VAL A 58 -1.34 -4.90 -3.24
N PHE A 59 -1.35 -6.15 -3.68
CA PHE A 59 -0.29 -6.81 -4.45
C PHE A 59 1.12 -6.69 -3.85
N PRO A 60 1.34 -7.02 -2.56
CA PRO A 60 2.68 -7.04 -1.99
C PRO A 60 3.53 -8.09 -2.71
N ASN A 61 4.67 -7.67 -3.26
CA ASN A 61 5.62 -8.53 -3.95
C ASN A 61 7.05 -7.95 -3.88
N PRO A 62 7.90 -8.43 -2.95
CA PRO A 62 9.29 -7.95 -2.83
C PRO A 62 10.20 -8.46 -3.96
N ALA A 63 9.78 -9.50 -4.68
CA ALA A 63 10.59 -10.19 -5.70
C ALA A 63 10.59 -9.47 -7.07
N VAL A 64 9.95 -8.31 -7.18
CA VAL A 64 10.00 -7.50 -8.39
C VAL A 64 11.42 -7.01 -8.68
N LYS A 65 11.68 -6.58 -9.92
CA LYS A 65 12.96 -5.94 -10.28
C LYS A 65 13.01 -4.50 -9.75
N PRO A 66 14.21 -3.95 -9.46
CA PRO A 66 14.36 -2.53 -9.20
C PRO A 66 13.71 -1.66 -10.29
N GLY A 67 13.09 -0.55 -9.89
CA GLY A 67 12.28 0.33 -10.73
C GLY A 67 10.80 -0.07 -10.84
N LEU A 68 10.39 -1.23 -10.30
CA LEU A 68 9.00 -1.69 -10.31
C LEU A 68 8.31 -1.50 -8.96
N ARG A 69 6.97 -1.48 -8.99
CA ARG A 69 6.13 -1.45 -7.79
C ARG A 69 6.15 -2.79 -7.07
N ALA A 70 6.50 -2.77 -5.80
CA ALA A 70 6.43 -3.90 -4.89
C ALA A 70 5.12 -3.94 -4.07
N GLY A 71 4.28 -2.90 -4.16
CA GLY A 71 2.95 -2.88 -3.55
C GLY A 71 2.23 -1.55 -3.77
N LEU A 72 0.91 -1.54 -3.60
CA LEU A 72 0.08 -0.34 -3.60
C LEU A 72 -0.52 -0.14 -2.21
N LEU A 73 -0.68 1.11 -1.80
CA LEU A 73 -1.37 1.47 -0.57
C LEU A 73 -2.67 2.17 -0.90
N VAL A 74 -3.72 1.75 -0.21
CA VAL A 74 -5.06 2.25 -0.42
C VAL A 74 -5.72 2.66 0.89
N VAL A 75 -6.66 3.61 0.80
CA VAL A 75 -7.59 3.97 1.87
C VAL A 75 -9.02 3.81 1.37
N ASP A 76 -10.00 3.72 2.27
CA ASP A 76 -11.40 3.78 1.86
C ASP A 76 -11.66 5.10 1.11
N THR A 77 -12.31 5.00 -0.05
CA THR A 77 -12.65 6.16 -0.86
C THR A 77 -13.69 7.01 -0.12
N THR A 78 -13.48 8.33 -0.12
CA THR A 78 -14.45 9.26 0.45
C THR A 78 -15.65 9.44 -0.47
N ARG A 79 -16.81 9.86 0.08
CA ARG A 79 -17.98 10.20 -0.76
C ARG A 79 -17.68 11.30 -1.76
N GLU A 80 -16.85 12.28 -1.38
CA GLU A 80 -16.45 13.38 -2.24
C GLU A 80 -15.58 12.90 -3.40
N THR A 81 -14.55 12.09 -3.12
CA THR A 81 -13.70 11.49 -4.16
C THR A 81 -14.50 10.61 -5.09
N LEU A 82 -15.47 9.84 -4.58
CA LEU A 82 -16.33 9.03 -5.43
C LEU A 82 -17.22 9.90 -6.32
N ALA A 83 -17.77 10.99 -5.78
CA ALA A 83 -18.62 11.91 -6.53
C ALA A 83 -17.84 12.71 -7.60
N SER A 84 -16.53 12.88 -7.46
CA SER A 84 -15.70 13.57 -8.47
C SER A 84 -15.30 12.69 -9.66
N LEU A 85 -15.57 11.38 -9.62
CA LEU A 85 -15.23 10.45 -10.69
C LEU A 85 -16.32 10.33 -11.77
N VAL A 86 -17.44 11.06 -11.62
CA VAL A 86 -18.64 11.00 -12.47
C VAL A 86 -18.82 12.27 -13.29
#